data_AF-A0A2E5EYA3-F1
#
_entry.id   AF-A0A2E5EYA3-F1
#
_cell.length_a   1.000
_cell.length_b   1.000
_cell.length_c   1.000
_cell.angle_alpha   90.00
_cell.angle_beta   90.00
_cell.angle_gamma   90.00
#
_symmetry.space_group_name_H-M   'P 1'
#
loop_
_entity.id
_entity.type
_entity.pdbx_description
1 polymer ?
#
loop_
_entity_poly.entity_id
_entity_poly.type
_entity_poly.pdbx_seq_one_letter_code
_entity_poly.pdbx_strand_id
1 'polypeptide(L)'
;MKKVGITSAKVHIEFDYYLKGSVMKGTVENGVTEVRSHFEVESDEQDESVIDIIKLAKQGCFAESLVQTAVPIQSTFRFNGKEVRIDD
;
A
#
# COMPACT_ATOMS: atom_id res chain seq x y z
N MET A 1 7.24 -21.75 9.63
CA MET A 1 7.98 -20.49 9.36
C MET A 1 9.44 -20.84 9.12
N LYS A 2 10.06 -20.34 8.04
CA LYS A 2 11.53 -20.42 7.88
C LYS A 2 12.15 -19.54 8.98
N LYS A 3 13.16 -20.04 9.70
CA LYS A 3 13.94 -19.24 10.65
C LYS A 3 15.20 -18.76 9.92
N VAL A 4 15.29 -17.45 9.70
CA VAL A 4 16.50 -16.76 9.22
C VAL A 4 16.69 -15.56 10.13
N GLY A 5 17.89 -15.39 10.66
CA GLY A 5 18.25 -14.22 11.47
C GLY A 5 18.26 -12.95 10.63
N ILE A 6 17.52 -11.92 11.02
CA ILE A 6 17.61 -10.57 10.44
C ILE A 6 18.07 -9.64 11.55
N THR A 7 19.23 -9.01 11.36
CA THR A 7 19.83 -8.10 12.33
C THR A 7 19.13 -6.74 12.30
N SER A 8 18.81 -6.26 11.09
CA SER A 8 18.11 -4.99 10.87
C SER A 8 17.28 -5.06 9.60
N ALA A 9 16.14 -4.38 9.60
CA ALA A 9 15.31 -4.15 8.43
C ALA A 9 14.74 -2.74 8.50
N LYS A 10 14.98 -1.94 7.46
CA LYS A 10 14.46 -0.58 7.31
C LYS A 10 13.72 -0.48 5.98
N VAL A 11 12.71 0.37 5.97
CA VAL A 11 11.95 0.67 4.77
C VAL A 11 11.68 2.17 4.69
N HIS A 12 11.88 2.74 3.50
CA HIS A 12 11.46 4.08 3.13
C HIS A 12 10.50 3.99 1.96
N ILE A 13 9.30 4.57 2.09
CA ILE A 13 8.26 4.54 1.08
C ILE A 13 7.91 5.96 0.66
N GLU A 14 7.77 6.18 -0.64
CA GLU A 14 7.33 7.44 -1.23
C GLU A 14 6.12 7.23 -2.12
N PHE A 15 5.22 8.21 -2.13
CA PHE A 15 4.02 8.23 -2.95
C PHE A 15 3.92 9.58 -3.66
N ASP A 16 3.66 9.53 -4.96
CA ASP A 16 3.32 10.71 -5.74
C ASP A 16 1.81 10.74 -5.92
N TYR A 17 1.10 11.48 -5.06
CA TYR A 17 -0.33 11.69 -5.18
C TYR A 17 -0.64 13.10 -5.72
N TYR A 18 -1.73 13.22 -6.45
CA TYR A 18 -2.27 14.51 -6.85
C TYR A 18 -3.74 14.62 -6.46
N LEU A 19 -4.16 15.86 -6.21
CA LEU A 19 -5.54 16.25 -6.03
C LEU A 19 -5.75 17.55 -6.81
N LYS A 20 -6.75 17.58 -7.68
CA LYS A 20 -7.06 18.75 -8.51
C LYS A 20 -8.57 18.98 -8.57
N GLY A 21 -8.97 20.12 -9.13
CA GLY A 21 -10.37 20.49 -9.31
C GLY A 21 -10.95 21.31 -8.16
N SER A 22 -12.28 21.26 -7.99
CA SER A 22 -12.98 22.07 -7.01
C SER A 22 -14.17 21.33 -6.41
N VAL A 23 -14.26 21.35 -5.08
CA VAL A 23 -15.41 20.84 -4.33
C VAL A 23 -16.68 21.61 -4.72
N MET A 24 -16.62 22.95 -4.75
CA MET A 24 -17.78 23.79 -5.07
C MET A 24 -18.31 23.55 -6.49
N LYS A 25 -17.44 23.20 -7.43
CA LYS A 25 -17.81 22.93 -8.83
C LYS A 25 -18.08 21.45 -9.12
N GLY A 26 -17.89 20.55 -8.14
CA GLY A 26 -18.06 19.10 -8.32
C GLY A 26 -17.04 18.48 -9.29
N THR A 27 -15.83 19.02 -9.38
CA THR A 27 -14.80 18.57 -10.34
C THR A 27 -13.56 17.96 -9.67
N VAL A 28 -13.71 17.46 -8.44
CA VAL A 28 -12.59 16.88 -7.69
C VAL A 28 -12.10 15.61 -8.38
N GLU A 29 -10.81 15.56 -8.66
CA GLU A 29 -10.14 14.40 -9.22
C GLU A 29 -8.83 14.17 -8.47
N ASN A 30 -8.51 12.92 -8.19
CA ASN A 30 -7.28 12.53 -7.52
C ASN A 30 -6.68 11.27 -8.14
N GLY A 31 -5.42 11.00 -7.78
CA GLY A 31 -4.77 9.74 -8.12
C GLY A 31 -3.38 9.64 -7.51
N VAL A 32 -2.78 8.47 -7.69
CA VAL A 32 -1.39 8.18 -7.34
C VAL A 32 -0.67 7.81 -8.63
N THR A 33 0.40 8.53 -8.98
CA THR A 33 1.14 8.32 -10.23
C THR A 33 2.31 7.35 -10.05
N GLU A 34 2.89 7.29 -8.84
CA GLU A 34 3.99 6.38 -8.56
C GLU A 34 4.04 6.04 -7.05
N VAL A 35 4.49 4.82 -6.74
CA VAL A 35 4.84 4.37 -5.39
C VAL A 35 6.23 3.75 -5.44
N ARG A 36 7.15 4.25 -4.61
CA ARG A 36 8.54 3.78 -4.55
C ARG A 36 8.83 3.24 -3.16
N SER A 37 9.54 2.11 -3.10
CA SER A 37 9.87 1.44 -1.85
C SER A 37 11.34 1.06 -1.82
N HIS A 38 12.07 1.58 -0.84
CA HIS A 38 13.48 1.30 -0.61
C HIS A 38 13.64 0.48 0.67
N PHE A 39 14.18 -0.72 0.55
CA PHE A 39 14.39 -1.64 1.67
C PHE A 39 15.87 -1.84 1.92
N GLU A 40 16.29 -1.72 3.18
CA GLU A 40 17.64 -2.06 3.64
C GLU A 40 17.52 -3.19 4.66
N VAL A 41 18.24 -4.29 4.43
CA VAL A 41 18.22 -5.47 5.30
C VAL A 41 19.65 -5.87 5.61
N GLU A 42 19.94 -6.11 6.89
CA GLU A 42 21.22 -6.60 7.38
C GLU A 42 21.02 -7.98 8.04
N SER A 43 21.90 -8.93 7.73
CA SER A 43 21.87 -10.29 8.27
C SER A 43 23.25 -10.92 8.18
N ASP A 44 23.58 -11.77 9.17
CA ASP A 44 24.80 -12.60 9.17
C ASP A 44 24.56 -13.99 8.53
N GLU A 45 23.35 -14.25 8.00
CA GLU A 45 22.96 -15.50 7.35
C GLU A 45 23.35 -15.54 5.87
N GLN A 46 23.25 -16.70 5.23
CA GLN A 46 23.56 -16.84 3.80
C GLN A 46 22.58 -16.06 2.93
N ASP A 47 23.09 -15.32 1.94
CA ASP A 47 22.34 -14.47 1.01
C ASP A 47 21.10 -15.15 0.43
N GLU A 48 21.22 -16.41 -0.03
CA GLU A 48 20.10 -17.14 -0.65
C GLU A 48 18.92 -17.30 0.32
N SER A 49 19.20 -17.59 1.59
CA SER A 49 18.17 -17.78 2.61
C SER A 49 17.46 -16.46 2.97
N VAL A 50 18.20 -15.36 3.02
CA VAL A 50 17.70 -14.01 3.28
C VAL A 50 16.85 -13.53 2.11
N ILE A 51 17.34 -13.67 0.88
CA ILE A 51 16.63 -13.31 -0.36
C ILE A 51 15.31 -14.07 -0.47
N ASP A 52 15.31 -15.38 -0.18
CA ASP A 52 14.10 -16.20 -0.17
C ASP A 52 13.04 -15.66 0.79
N ILE A 53 13.44 -15.27 2.01
CA ILE A 53 12.51 -14.67 2.98
C ILE A 53 12.02 -13.30 2.50
N ILE A 54 12.88 -12.46 1.94
CA ILE A 54 12.47 -11.15 1.40
C ILE A 54 11.42 -11.34 0.31
N LYS A 55 11.63 -12.29 -0.62
CA LYS A 55 10.64 -12.61 -1.66
C LYS A 55 9.29 -13.03 -1.06
N LEU A 56 9.31 -13.91 -0.06
CA LEU A 56 8.09 -14.35 0.64
C LEU A 56 7.40 -13.18 1.35
N ALA A 57 8.17 -12.29 1.99
CA ALA A 57 7.64 -11.10 2.65
C ALA A 57 6.95 -10.15 1.66
N LYS A 58 7.56 -9.93 0.49
CA LYS A 58 6.99 -9.12 -0.60
C LYS A 58 5.70 -9.75 -1.15
N GLN A 59 5.68 -11.07 -1.37
CA GLN A 59 4.48 -11.80 -1.78
C GLN A 59 3.33 -11.72 -0.75
N GLY A 60 3.68 -11.65 0.54
CA GLY A 60 2.71 -11.48 1.62
C GLY A 60 2.35 -10.02 1.93
N CYS A 61 2.93 -9.04 1.22
CA CYS A 61 2.74 -7.63 1.53
C CYS A 61 1.37 -7.14 1.03
N PHE A 62 0.40 -7.01 1.95
CA PHE A 62 -0.92 -6.50 1.64
C PHE A 62 -0.90 -5.09 1.05
N ALA A 63 0.01 -4.21 1.50
CA ALA A 63 0.12 -2.85 0.99
C ALA A 63 0.52 -2.83 -0.50
N GLU A 64 1.49 -3.65 -0.90
CA GLU A 64 1.85 -3.78 -2.31
C GLU A 64 0.74 -4.42 -3.13
N SER A 65 0.08 -5.44 -2.58
CA SER A 65 -1.07 -6.07 -3.24
C SER A 65 -2.20 -5.07 -3.49
N LEU A 66 -2.48 -4.17 -2.53
CA LEU A 66 -3.48 -3.10 -2.67
C LEU A 66 -3.08 -2.06 -3.72
N VAL A 67 -1.79 -1.73 -3.83
CA VAL A 67 -1.31 -0.79 -4.86
C VAL A 67 -1.36 -1.42 -6.26
N GLN A 68 -1.02 -2.72 -6.37
CA GLN A 68 -0.94 -3.43 -7.65
C GLN A 68 -2.30 -3.94 -8.16
N THR A 69 -3.27 -4.08 -7.27
CA THR A 69 -4.57 -4.68 -7.59
C THR A 69 -5.68 -3.66 -7.38
N ALA A 70 -6.49 -3.42 -8.41
CA ALA A 70 -7.73 -2.66 -8.26
C ALA A 70 -8.75 -3.52 -7.48
N VAL A 71 -8.83 -3.30 -6.16
CA VAL A 71 -9.85 -3.92 -5.31
C VAL A 71 -11.00 -2.92 -5.12
N PRO A 72 -12.26 -3.29 -5.41
CA PRO A 72 -13.39 -2.40 -5.18
C PRO A 72 -13.51 -2.02 -3.71
N ILE A 73 -13.64 -0.72 -3.43
CA ILE A 73 -13.96 -0.22 -2.09
C ILE A 73 -15.48 -0.26 -1.94
N GLN A 74 -15.96 -0.87 -0.86
CA GLN A 74 -17.38 -0.82 -0.50
C GLN A 74 -17.58 0.20 0.61
N SER A 75 -18.20 1.32 0.27
CA SER A 75 -18.54 2.38 1.22
C SER A 75 -20.03 2.34 1.56
N THR A 76 -20.36 2.48 2.84
CA THR A 76 -21.74 2.67 3.31
C THR A 76 -21.86 4.01 3.98
N PHE A 77 -22.99 4.68 3.78
CA PHE A 77 -23.16 6.06 4.23
C PHE A 77 -24.39 6.19 5.12
N ARG A 78 -24.25 6.96 6.20
CA ARG A 78 -25.35 7.41 7.03
C ARG A 78 -25.34 8.93 7.12
N PHE A 79 -26.43 9.55 6.70
CA PHE A 79 -26.64 10.98 6.83
C PHE A 79 -27.79 11.24 7.79
N ASN A 80 -27.51 11.95 8.89
CA ASN A 80 -28.46 12.23 9.97
C ASN A 80 -29.22 10.97 10.45
N GLY A 81 -28.48 9.88 10.66
CA GLY A 81 -29.02 8.60 11.16
C GLY A 81 -29.77 7.76 10.13
N LYS A 82 -29.94 8.22 8.89
CA LYS A 82 -30.56 7.45 7.80
C LYS A 82 -29.49 6.88 6.87
N GLU A 83 -29.67 5.63 6.47
CA GLU A 83 -28.85 5.04 5.42
C GLU A 83 -29.09 5.75 4.10
N VAL A 84 -28.02 6.12 3.42
CA VAL A 84 -28.05 6.81 2.13
C VAL A 84 -27.11 6.11 1.17
N ARG A 85 -27.49 6.09 -0.10
CA ARG A 85 -26.64 5.61 -1.18
C ARG A 85 -25.95 6.81 -1.83
N ILE A 86 -24.63 6.73 -1.97
CA ILE A 86 -23.82 7.68 -2.73
C ILE A 86 -23.14 6.83 -3.79
N ASP A 87 -23.34 7.20 -5.05
CA ASP A 87 -22.66 6.56 -6.19
C ASP A 87 -21.34 7.31 -6.46
N ASP A 88 -20.30 6.58 -6.84
CA ASP A 88 -18.98 7.11 -7.22
C ASP A 88 -18.95 7.73 -8.63
#